data_AF-A0A316NSW1-F1
#
_entry.id   AF-A0A316NSW1-F1
#
_cell.length_a   1.000
_cell.length_b   1.000
_cell.length_c   1.000
_cell.angle_alpha   90.00
_cell.angle_beta   90.00
_cell.angle_gamma   90.00
#
_symmetry.space_group_name_H-M   'P 1'
#
loop_
_entity.id
_entity.type
_entity.pdbx_description
1 polymer ?
#
loop_
_entity_poly.entity_id
_entity_poly.type
_entity_poly.pdbx_seq_one_letter_code
_entity_poly.pdbx_strand_id
1 'polypeptide(L)'
;MKTLKAIAYALLYVWQLPQNLVGLFLLLYYRKECKVHEEDGTVFYIVPSVRGGFSMGRYIFLSKRSLLREPVYDHEYGHTRQSRYLGPLYLLVIGLCSGIHCMLYDGKGGYYDFWTERWANKLGGIPGYAGEGKFHEEGYIHTVYEKLVAMTDLFK
;
A
#
# COMPACT_ATOMS: atom_id res chain seq x y z
N MET A 1 11.32 -13.09 22.51
CA MET A 1 11.00 -12.75 21.10
C MET A 1 9.79 -11.82 20.93
N LYS A 2 8.63 -12.09 21.54
CA LYS A 2 7.43 -11.23 21.38
C LYS A 2 7.64 -9.77 21.81
N THR A 3 8.29 -9.54 22.96
CA THR A 3 8.59 -8.20 23.48
C THR A 3 9.54 -7.42 22.56
N LEU A 4 10.56 -8.07 22.02
CA LEU A 4 11.52 -7.43 21.10
C LEU A 4 10.85 -7.01 19.79
N LYS A 5 9.96 -7.86 19.23
CA LYS A 5 9.15 -7.49 18.06
C LYS A 5 8.22 -6.31 18.35
N ALA A 6 7.58 -6.29 19.52
CA ALA A 6 6.71 -5.18 19.91
C ALA A 6 7.50 -3.86 20.02
N ILE A 7 8.68 -3.88 20.63
CA ILE A 7 9.56 -2.71 20.71
C ILE A 7 9.99 -2.28 19.31
N ALA A 8 10.39 -3.20 18.44
CA ALA A 8 10.79 -2.90 17.07
C ALA A 8 9.65 -2.23 16.28
N TYR A 9 8.41 -2.74 16.39
CA TYR A 9 7.26 -2.13 15.74
C TYR A 9 6.91 -0.75 16.33
N ALA A 10 7.06 -0.56 17.64
CA ALA A 10 6.86 0.74 18.27
C ALA A 10 7.87 1.78 17.76
N LEU A 11 9.16 1.41 17.71
CA LEU A 11 10.22 2.27 17.15
C LEU A 11 9.97 2.56 15.68
N LEU A 12 9.57 1.55 14.91
CA LEU A 12 9.22 1.69 13.49
C LEU A 12 7.99 2.59 13.28
N TYR A 13 7.03 2.56 14.20
CA TYR A 13 5.86 3.44 14.17
C TYR A 13 6.26 4.90 14.40
N VAL A 14 7.12 5.14 15.40
CA VAL A 14 7.67 6.47 15.71
C VAL A 14 8.54 6.98 14.55
N TRP A 15 9.33 6.10 13.92
CA TRP A 15 10.12 6.43 12.74
C TRP A 15 9.27 6.92 11.57
N GLN A 16 8.06 6.38 11.42
CA GLN A 16 7.11 6.75 10.37
C GLN A 16 6.00 7.69 10.88
N LEU A 17 6.22 8.40 11.99
CA LEU A 17 5.17 9.10 12.70
C LEU A 17 4.34 10.06 11.80
N PRO A 18 4.93 10.92 10.95
CA PRO A 18 4.14 11.88 10.16
C PRO A 18 3.09 11.19 9.28
N GLN A 19 3.49 10.21 8.49
CA GLN A 19 2.60 9.48 7.59
C GLN A 19 1.67 8.52 8.33
N ASN A 20 2.07 7.97 9.47
CA ASN A 20 1.18 7.16 10.30
C ASN A 20 0.03 8.00 10.87
N LEU A 21 0.31 9.25 11.27
CA LEU A 21 -0.73 10.19 11.72
C LEU A 21 -1.69 10.54 10.57
N VAL A 22 -1.17 10.75 9.36
CA VAL A 22 -2.02 10.95 8.16
C VAL A 22 -2.90 9.72 7.91
N GLY A 23 -2.32 8.51 7.95
CA GLY A 23 -3.08 7.27 7.80
C GLY A 23 -4.18 7.10 8.86
N LEU A 24 -3.88 7.41 10.13
CA LEU A 24 -4.89 7.40 11.20
C LEU A 24 -6.01 8.42 10.95
N PHE A 25 -5.66 9.63 10.53
CA PHE A 25 -6.65 10.64 10.18
C PHE A 25 -7.57 10.16 9.05
N LEU A 26 -7.01 9.51 8.03
CA LEU A 26 -7.79 8.96 6.91
C LEU A 26 -8.74 7.84 7.34
N LEU A 27 -8.33 6.97 8.28
CA LEU A 27 -9.23 5.98 8.88
C LEU A 27 -10.44 6.65 9.54
N LEU A 28 -10.19 7.66 10.38
CA LEU A 28 -11.23 8.41 11.06
C LEU A 28 -12.14 9.20 10.11
N TYR A 29 -11.60 9.61 8.96
CA TYR A 29 -12.34 10.33 7.92
C TYR A 29 -13.26 9.40 7.13
N TYR A 30 -12.77 8.23 6.69
CA TYR A 30 -13.56 7.33 5.85
C TYR A 30 -14.64 6.56 6.63
N ARG A 31 -14.37 6.14 7.88
CA ARG A 31 -15.28 5.43 8.83
C ARG A 31 -15.98 4.15 8.34
N LYS A 32 -15.92 3.84 7.06
CA LYS A 32 -16.54 2.69 6.38
C LYS A 32 -15.48 1.74 5.83
N GLU A 33 -14.27 1.84 6.38
CA GLU A 33 -13.19 0.93 6.07
C GLU A 33 -13.44 -0.44 6.68
N CYS A 34 -12.98 -1.48 6.00
CA CYS A 34 -12.95 -2.82 6.57
C CYS A 34 -11.52 -3.33 6.54
N LYS A 35 -11.00 -3.68 7.73
CA LYS A 35 -9.71 -4.33 7.85
C LYS A 35 -9.81 -5.74 7.27
N VAL A 36 -8.98 -6.04 6.28
CA VAL A 36 -8.99 -7.32 5.59
C VAL A 36 -7.77 -8.19 5.86
N HIS A 37 -6.62 -7.56 6.09
CA HIS A 37 -5.39 -8.28 6.31
C HIS A 37 -4.44 -7.47 7.20
N GLU A 38 -3.57 -8.17 7.91
CA GLU A 38 -2.44 -7.57 8.63
C GLU A 38 -1.23 -8.47 8.51
N GLU A 39 -0.12 -7.87 8.14
CA GLU A 39 1.13 -8.55 7.93
C GLU A 39 2.32 -7.66 8.24
N ASP A 40 3.28 -8.19 9.00
CA ASP A 40 4.52 -7.52 9.36
C ASP A 40 4.29 -6.09 9.89
N GLY A 41 3.21 -5.91 10.66
CA GLY A 41 2.80 -4.61 11.18
C GLY A 41 2.16 -3.68 10.15
N THR A 42 1.94 -4.06 8.89
CA THR A 42 1.12 -3.31 7.92
C THR A 42 -0.33 -3.80 7.97
N VAL A 43 -1.29 -2.89 7.87
CA VAL A 43 -2.73 -3.21 7.91
C VAL A 43 -3.40 -2.77 6.61
N PHE A 44 -4.15 -3.68 6.01
CA PHE A 44 -4.87 -3.46 4.77
C PHE A 44 -6.34 -3.20 5.05
N TYR A 45 -6.84 -2.13 4.45
CA TYR A 45 -8.21 -1.66 4.57
C TYR A 45 -8.87 -1.56 3.20
N ILE A 46 -10.08 -2.09 3.08
CA ILE A 46 -10.95 -1.77 1.95
C ILE A 46 -11.72 -0.51 2.28
N VAL A 47 -11.66 0.48 1.39
CA VAL A 47 -12.42 1.73 1.50
C VAL A 47 -13.31 1.88 0.27
N PRO A 48 -14.65 1.77 0.38
CA PRO A 48 -15.53 1.83 -0.79
C PRO A 48 -15.50 3.14 -1.58
N SER A 49 -15.13 4.26 -0.93
CA SER A 49 -15.12 5.60 -1.54
C SER A 49 -13.84 5.92 -2.33
N VAL A 50 -12.78 5.09 -2.23
CA VAL A 50 -11.52 5.34 -2.96
C VAL A 50 -11.58 4.66 -4.33
N ARG A 51 -10.93 5.25 -5.34
CA ARG A 51 -10.99 4.77 -6.74
C ARG A 51 -9.79 3.88 -7.14
N GLY A 52 -8.81 3.71 -6.26
CA GLY A 52 -7.57 2.95 -6.50
C GLY A 52 -6.98 2.35 -5.22
N GLY A 53 -5.67 2.23 -5.18
CA GLY A 53 -4.89 1.94 -3.96
C GLY A 53 -4.08 3.17 -3.55
N PHE A 54 -3.75 3.28 -2.27
CA PHE A 54 -2.65 4.12 -1.79
C PHE A 54 -2.23 3.66 -0.39
N SER A 55 -1.03 4.06 0.04
CA SER A 55 -0.50 3.74 1.37
C SER A 55 -0.01 4.98 2.13
N MET A 56 -0.19 4.95 3.45
CA MET A 56 0.27 5.98 4.39
C MET A 56 0.90 5.29 5.61
N GLY A 57 2.23 5.25 5.65
CA GLY A 57 2.96 4.53 6.70
C GLY A 57 2.56 3.05 6.72
N ARG A 58 2.06 2.58 7.86
CA ARG A 58 1.60 1.18 8.03
C ARG A 58 0.21 0.89 7.45
N TYR A 59 -0.51 1.89 6.96
CA TYR A 59 -1.90 1.76 6.55
C TYR A 59 -2.00 1.71 5.03
N ILE A 60 -2.58 0.63 4.49
CA ILE A 60 -2.86 0.49 3.06
C ILE A 60 -4.36 0.58 2.85
N PHE A 61 -4.78 1.42 1.90
CA PHE A 61 -6.16 1.67 1.56
C PHE A 61 -6.42 1.23 0.13
N LEU A 62 -7.39 0.34 -0.05
CA LEU A 62 -7.71 -0.25 -1.34
C LEU A 62 -9.18 -0.07 -1.68
N SER A 63 -9.45 0.22 -2.95
CA SER A 63 -10.81 0.21 -3.47
C SER A 63 -11.35 -1.22 -3.60
N LYS A 64 -12.67 -1.38 -3.66
CA LYS A 64 -13.31 -2.66 -3.99
C LYS A 64 -12.82 -3.24 -5.33
N ARG A 65 -12.47 -2.38 -6.30
CA ARG A 65 -11.99 -2.81 -7.63
C ARG A 65 -10.54 -3.28 -7.59
N SER A 66 -9.72 -2.63 -6.75
CA SER A 66 -8.32 -2.98 -6.53
C SER A 66 -8.16 -4.29 -5.77
N LEU A 67 -9.16 -4.70 -4.99
CA LEU A 67 -9.15 -5.95 -4.22
C LEU A 67 -8.89 -7.20 -5.08
N LEU A 68 -9.41 -7.22 -6.32
CA LEU A 68 -9.26 -8.36 -7.23
C LEU A 68 -7.99 -8.27 -8.09
N ARG A 69 -7.17 -7.23 -7.88
CA ARG A 69 -5.91 -7.01 -8.60
C ARG A 69 -4.75 -7.26 -7.64
N GLU A 70 -4.30 -8.50 -7.61
CA GLU A 70 -3.13 -8.96 -6.83
C GLU A 70 -1.94 -7.99 -6.90
N PRO A 71 -1.52 -7.45 -8.06
CA PRO A 71 -0.33 -6.60 -8.12
C PRO A 71 -0.52 -5.27 -7.38
N VAL A 72 -1.75 -4.81 -7.19
CA VAL A 72 -2.01 -3.56 -6.46
C VAL A 72 -1.70 -3.75 -4.98
N TYR A 73 -1.94 -4.94 -4.40
CA TYR A 73 -1.56 -5.22 -3.01
C TYR A 73 -0.06 -5.07 -2.80
N ASP A 74 0.72 -5.72 -3.65
CA ASP A 74 2.17 -5.76 -3.53
C ASP A 74 2.79 -4.40 -3.86
N HIS A 75 2.23 -3.68 -4.84
CA HIS A 75 2.61 -2.30 -5.16
C HIS A 75 2.45 -1.37 -3.95
N GLU A 76 1.27 -1.37 -3.32
CA GLU A 76 1.01 -0.54 -2.13
C GLU A 76 1.86 -0.95 -0.94
N TYR A 77 2.13 -2.26 -0.79
CA TYR A 77 3.07 -2.75 0.22
C TYR A 77 4.50 -2.27 -0.04
N GLY A 78 4.89 -2.17 -1.31
CA GLY A 78 6.12 -1.53 -1.76
C GLY A 78 6.25 -0.09 -1.28
N HIS A 79 5.20 0.72 -1.42
CA HIS A 79 5.16 2.08 -0.88
C HIS A 79 5.24 2.11 0.66
N THR A 80 4.59 1.19 1.37
CA THR A 80 4.79 1.03 2.82
C THR A 80 6.26 0.72 3.15
N ARG A 81 6.94 -0.13 2.38
CA ARG A 81 8.38 -0.39 2.58
C ARG A 81 9.23 0.84 2.33
N GLN A 82 8.93 1.65 1.30
CA GLN A 82 9.59 2.96 1.11
C GLN A 82 9.42 3.85 2.34
N SER A 83 8.23 3.82 2.94
CA SER A 83 7.93 4.54 4.18
C SER A 83 8.80 4.08 5.34
N ARG A 84 9.00 2.78 5.50
CA ARG A 84 9.89 2.19 6.51
C ARG A 84 11.35 2.59 6.29
N TYR A 85 11.81 2.63 5.04
CA TYR A 85 13.19 3.04 4.72
C TYR A 85 13.44 4.53 4.98
N LEU A 86 12.51 5.39 4.56
CA LEU A 86 12.70 6.85 4.59
C LEU A 86 12.21 7.53 5.87
N GLY A 87 11.33 6.87 6.63
CA GLY A 87 10.75 7.42 7.85
C GLY A 87 10.10 8.78 7.60
N PRO A 88 10.49 9.86 8.30
CA PRO A 88 9.87 11.17 8.13
C PRO A 88 10.03 11.76 6.72
N LEU A 89 11.06 11.35 5.96
CA LEU A 89 11.32 11.87 4.61
C LEU A 89 10.40 11.28 3.54
N TYR A 90 9.66 10.22 3.87
CA TYR A 90 8.77 9.53 2.94
C TYR A 90 7.77 10.48 2.27
N LEU A 91 7.09 11.33 3.06
CA LEU A 91 6.07 12.23 2.51
C LEU A 91 6.67 13.26 1.55
N LEU A 92 7.88 13.74 1.82
CA LEU A 92 8.54 14.75 0.99
C LEU A 92 9.12 14.17 -0.29
N VAL A 93 9.73 12.97 -0.20
CA VAL A 93 10.48 12.36 -1.30
C VAL A 93 9.60 11.47 -2.17
N ILE A 94 8.72 10.69 -1.56
CA ILE A 94 7.85 9.74 -2.25
C ILE A 94 6.43 10.27 -2.34
N GLY A 95 5.81 10.60 -1.20
CA GLY A 95 4.40 10.99 -1.18
C GLY A 95 4.09 12.18 -2.08
N LEU A 96 4.94 13.22 -2.02
CA LEU A 96 4.80 14.42 -2.84
C LEU A 96 5.06 14.11 -4.33
N CYS A 97 6.16 13.43 -4.66
CA CYS A 97 6.52 13.15 -6.05
C CYS A 97 5.52 12.19 -6.73
N SER A 98 5.15 11.10 -6.04
CA SER A 98 4.14 10.14 -6.51
C SER A 98 2.77 10.80 -6.63
N GLY A 99 2.38 11.63 -5.65
CA GLY A 99 1.12 12.38 -5.70
C GLY A 99 1.04 13.36 -6.87
N ILE A 100 2.11 14.15 -7.11
CA ILE A 100 2.19 15.05 -8.27
C ILE A 100 2.15 14.26 -9.57
N HIS A 101 2.89 13.15 -9.67
CA HIS A 101 2.89 12.27 -10.84
C HIS A 101 1.49 11.74 -11.13
N CYS A 102 0.79 11.24 -10.11
CA CYS A 102 -0.60 10.79 -10.20
C CYS A 102 -1.56 11.90 -10.68
N MET A 103 -1.40 13.13 -10.19
CA MET A 103 -2.24 14.26 -10.59
C MET A 103 -1.99 14.74 -12.01
N LEU A 104 -0.74 14.66 -12.49
CA LEU A 104 -0.33 15.17 -13.81
C LEU A 104 -0.35 14.10 -14.91
N TYR A 105 -0.52 12.83 -14.54
CA TYR A 105 -0.52 11.72 -15.49
C TYR A 105 -1.70 11.82 -16.47
N ASP A 106 -1.41 11.89 -17.76
CA ASP A 106 -2.38 12.08 -18.84
C ASP A 106 -2.94 10.77 -19.41
N GLY A 107 -2.59 9.63 -18.80
CA GLY A 107 -2.97 8.31 -19.27
C GLY A 107 -2.05 7.71 -20.34
N LYS A 108 -1.03 8.45 -20.81
CA LYS A 108 -0.10 8.00 -21.85
C LYS A 108 1.26 7.63 -21.25
N GLY A 109 1.86 6.58 -21.80
CA GLY A 109 3.14 6.04 -21.30
C GLY A 109 2.96 5.04 -20.16
N GLY A 110 4.06 4.69 -19.48
CA GLY A 110 4.03 3.81 -18.32
C GLY A 110 3.93 4.61 -17.04
N TYR A 111 2.76 4.60 -16.39
CA TYR A 111 2.58 5.19 -15.05
C TYR A 111 3.65 4.69 -14.06
N TYR A 112 3.93 3.38 -14.12
CA TYR A 112 4.90 2.70 -13.25
C TYR A 112 6.36 2.89 -13.66
N ASP A 113 6.65 3.60 -14.77
CA ASP A 113 8.03 3.96 -15.15
C ASP A 113 8.55 5.16 -14.34
N PHE A 114 7.68 5.84 -13.61
CA PHE A 114 8.12 6.90 -12.69
C PHE A 114 8.88 6.27 -11.52
N TRP A 115 9.97 6.90 -11.09
CA TRP A 115 10.95 6.25 -10.21
C TRP A 115 10.38 5.89 -8.83
N THR A 116 9.40 6.64 -8.31
CA THR A 116 8.72 6.30 -7.05
C THR A 116 7.91 5.02 -7.20
N GLU A 117 7.19 4.89 -8.31
CA GLU A 117 6.32 3.77 -8.64
C GLU A 117 7.14 2.51 -8.96
N ARG A 118 8.18 2.63 -9.79
CA ARG A 118 9.11 1.54 -10.10
C ARG A 118 9.82 1.02 -8.85
N TRP A 119 10.20 1.93 -7.95
CA TRP A 119 10.81 1.51 -6.68
C TRP A 119 9.79 0.79 -5.78
N ALA A 120 8.53 1.24 -5.75
CA ALA A 120 7.46 0.54 -5.03
C ALA A 120 7.26 -0.87 -5.62
N ASN A 121 7.16 -1.01 -6.95
CA ASN A 121 7.08 -2.31 -7.61
C ASN A 121 8.23 -3.24 -7.24
N LYS A 122 9.47 -2.74 -7.27
CA LYS A 122 10.65 -3.53 -6.88
C LYS A 122 10.59 -3.98 -5.42
N LEU A 123 10.09 -3.13 -4.52
CA LEU A 123 9.94 -3.47 -3.11
C LEU A 123 8.71 -4.35 -2.83
N GLY A 124 7.69 -4.29 -3.68
CA GLY A 124 6.56 -5.22 -3.69
C GLY A 124 6.91 -6.58 -4.29
N GLY A 125 8.05 -6.69 -4.99
CA GLY A 125 8.44 -7.92 -5.67
C GLY A 125 7.70 -8.16 -6.98
N ILE A 126 7.27 -7.09 -7.64
CA ILE A 126 6.61 -7.07 -8.94
C ILE A 126 7.30 -6.08 -9.91
N PRO A 127 8.63 -6.17 -10.10
CA PRO A 127 9.42 -5.17 -10.85
C PRO A 127 8.94 -4.92 -12.29
N GLY A 128 8.32 -5.92 -12.94
CA GLY A 128 7.78 -5.80 -14.30
C GLY A 128 6.34 -5.28 -14.39
N TYR A 129 5.69 -4.99 -13.26
CA TYR A 129 4.28 -4.57 -13.26
C TYR A 129 4.09 -3.21 -13.95
N ALA A 130 3.23 -3.18 -14.97
CA ALA A 130 2.91 -1.99 -15.76
C ALA A 130 1.42 -1.60 -15.72
N GLY A 131 0.61 -2.27 -14.87
CA GLY A 131 -0.81 -1.98 -14.69
C GLY A 131 -1.75 -3.12 -15.12
N GLU A 132 -1.21 -4.30 -15.38
CA GLU A 132 -1.94 -5.50 -15.75
C GLU A 132 -2.96 -5.92 -14.67
N GLY A 133 -4.04 -6.61 -15.07
CA GLY A 133 -5.04 -7.10 -14.13
C GLY A 133 -4.54 -8.25 -13.24
N LYS A 134 -3.61 -9.04 -13.76
CA LYS A 134 -2.91 -10.12 -13.07
C LYS A 134 -1.44 -10.06 -13.46
N PHE A 135 -0.57 -10.10 -12.47
CA PHE A 135 0.88 -10.16 -12.63
C PHE A 135 1.40 -11.01 -11.48
N HIS A 136 2.12 -12.08 -11.79
CA HIS A 136 2.60 -13.04 -10.81
C HIS A 136 4.08 -13.31 -11.07
N GLU A 137 4.94 -12.94 -10.13
CA GLU A 137 6.32 -13.39 -10.05
C GLU A 137 6.44 -14.31 -8.83
N GLU A 138 6.97 -15.52 -9.03
CA GLU A 138 7.17 -16.48 -7.95
C GLU A 138 8.09 -15.89 -6.87
N GLY A 139 7.64 -15.92 -5.60
CA GLY A 139 8.50 -15.63 -4.45
C GLY A 139 8.22 -14.34 -3.67
N TYR A 140 7.22 -13.53 -4.05
CA TYR A 140 6.95 -12.25 -3.36
C TYR A 140 5.50 -11.95 -3.00
N ILE A 141 4.56 -12.85 -3.29
CA ILE A 141 3.17 -12.65 -2.89
C ILE A 141 2.95 -13.24 -1.51
N HIS A 142 2.84 -12.35 -0.53
CA HIS A 142 2.46 -12.71 0.83
C HIS A 142 0.93 -12.72 1.05
N THR A 143 0.16 -12.10 0.15
CA THR A 143 -1.29 -11.97 0.30
C THR A 143 -2.03 -13.15 -0.34
N VAL A 144 -2.74 -13.93 0.49
CA VAL A 144 -3.55 -15.06 0.04
C VAL A 144 -4.72 -14.56 -0.81
N TYR A 145 -4.56 -14.50 -2.14
CA TYR A 145 -5.61 -14.11 -3.10
C TYR A 145 -6.95 -14.80 -2.80
N GLU A 146 -6.92 -16.06 -2.37
CA GLU A 146 -8.11 -16.83 -1.96
C GLU A 146 -8.85 -16.19 -0.77
N LYS A 147 -8.13 -15.63 0.23
CA LYS A 147 -8.75 -14.90 1.35
C LYS A 147 -9.39 -13.60 0.88
N LEU A 148 -8.77 -12.91 -0.07
CA LEU A 148 -9.30 -11.67 -0.63
C LEU A 148 -10.58 -11.90 -1.44
N VAL A 149 -10.61 -12.99 -2.23
CA VAL A 149 -11.81 -13.42 -2.97
C VAL A 149 -12.94 -13.82 -2.00
N ALA A 150 -12.63 -14.52 -0.91
CA ALA A 150 -13.64 -14.83 0.11
C ALA A 150 -14.21 -13.55 0.78
N MET A 151 -13.43 -12.47 0.83
CA MET A 151 -13.85 -11.20 1.39
C MET A 151 -14.69 -10.34 0.43
N THR A 152 -14.61 -10.54 -0.89
CA THR A 152 -15.48 -9.82 -1.84
C THR A 152 -16.98 -10.04 -1.57
N ASP A 153 -17.36 -11.22 -1.06
CA ASP A 153 -18.77 -11.55 -0.75
C ASP A 153 -19.30 -10.80 0.49
N LEU A 154 -18.43 -10.35 1.39
CA LEU A 154 -18.81 -9.53 2.56
C LEU A 154 -19.26 -8.11 2.18
N PHE A 155 -19.04 -7.69 0.93
CA PHE A 155 -19.34 -6.33 0.46
C PHE A 155 -20.30 -6.28 -0.73
N LYS A 156 -21.00 -7.38 -1.01
CA LYS A 156 -22.19 -7.41 -1.89
C LYS A 156 -23.37 -6.69 -1.22
#